data_AF-C0PAC7-F1
#
_entry.id   AF-C0PAC7-F1
#
_cell.length_a   1.000
_cell.length_b   1.000
_cell.length_c   1.000
_cell.angle_alpha   90.00
_cell.angle_beta   90.00
_cell.angle_gamma   90.00
#
_symmetry.space_group_name_H-M   'P 1'
#
loop_
_entity.id
_entity.type
_entity.pdbx_description
1 polymer ?
#
loop_
_entity_poly.entity_id
_entity_poly.type
_entity_poly.pdbx_seq_one_letter_code
_entity_poly.pdbx_strand_id
1 'polypeptide(L)'
;MLPGVGGRGPGQAGAAGAGGHLPPRVPGALRPGDCWILERVWKLLADVEDLHLLMDPDEFLRLKSQLAVRAAPGSESASFCFRSTALLHVASATRDLKKRVPWVLGVEADPSGGPRVQEAAMKLYHSRRRGEGEEAGKVDLLQAFQAVEVAVRAFFFGYRQLVAAVMGTAEASGNRALFVPAEEMDPLAQMFLEPPYYPSLDAAKTFLADYWVQLQQMAEASAPSRQS
;
A
#
# COMPACT_ATOMS: atom_id res chain seq x y z
N MET A 1 -12.65 76.37 -22.44
CA MET A 1 -11.67 76.52 -21.36
C MET A 1 -10.66 75.38 -21.46
N LEU A 2 -9.39 75.69 -21.72
CA LEU A 2 -8.23 74.78 -21.62
C LEU A 2 -7.91 74.50 -20.12
N PRO A 3 -6.88 73.71 -19.75
CA PRO A 3 -6.64 72.29 -20.01
C PRO A 3 -6.26 71.54 -18.70
N GLY A 4 -5.95 70.24 -18.76
CA GLY A 4 -5.36 69.50 -17.63
C GLY A 4 -4.47 68.36 -18.13
N VAL A 5 -3.16 68.60 -18.08
CA VAL A 5 -2.06 67.72 -18.51
C VAL A 5 -1.58 66.87 -17.33
N GLY A 6 -1.16 65.62 -17.61
CA GLY A 6 -0.25 64.84 -16.77
C GLY A 6 -0.58 63.35 -16.79
N GLY A 7 0.30 62.40 -17.06
CA GLY A 7 1.72 62.38 -17.39
C GLY A 7 2.07 60.94 -17.79
N ARG A 8 3.10 60.75 -18.63
CA ARG A 8 3.65 59.42 -18.99
C ARG A 8 4.50 58.87 -17.87
N GLY A 9 4.39 57.57 -17.61
CA GLY A 9 5.38 56.74 -16.92
C GLY A 9 5.14 55.26 -17.29
N PRO A 10 6.15 54.50 -17.76
CA PRO A 10 5.97 53.17 -18.34
C PRO A 10 6.18 52.03 -17.32
N GLY A 11 5.63 50.86 -17.64
CA GLY A 11 6.13 49.58 -17.13
C GLY A 11 5.33 48.98 -15.97
N GLN A 12 4.47 48.02 -16.30
CA GLN A 12 4.52 46.70 -15.66
C GLN A 12 3.71 45.70 -16.48
N ALA A 13 4.43 44.77 -17.08
CA ALA A 13 3.89 43.51 -17.57
C ALA A 13 3.38 42.72 -16.36
N GLY A 14 2.08 42.71 -16.16
CA GLY A 14 1.40 41.85 -15.19
C GLY A 14 1.36 40.44 -15.76
N ALA A 15 2.20 39.57 -15.20
CA ALA A 15 2.32 38.17 -15.53
C ALA A 15 0.96 37.47 -15.56
N ALA A 16 0.69 36.79 -16.68
CA ALA A 16 -0.31 35.76 -16.77
C ALA A 16 -0.05 34.75 -15.63
N GLY A 17 -0.99 34.70 -14.68
CA GLY A 17 -0.99 33.69 -13.64
C GLY A 17 -0.95 32.33 -14.30
N ALA A 18 0.16 31.62 -14.09
CA ALA A 18 0.33 30.25 -14.48
C ALA A 18 -0.79 29.42 -13.84
N GLY A 19 -1.82 29.14 -14.62
CA GLY A 19 -2.73 28.05 -14.35
C GLY A 19 -1.89 26.80 -14.26
N GLY A 20 -1.70 26.29 -13.04
CA GLY A 20 -1.15 24.97 -12.80
C GLY A 20 -2.03 23.98 -13.54
N HIS A 21 -1.60 23.64 -14.75
CA HIS A 21 -2.24 22.65 -15.59
C HIS A 21 -1.99 21.30 -14.93
N LEU A 22 -2.88 20.95 -13.99
CA LEU A 22 -2.97 19.60 -13.49
C LEU A 22 -3.22 18.71 -14.72
N PRO A 23 -2.36 17.71 -14.98
CA PRO A 23 -2.50 16.88 -16.17
C PRO A 23 -3.89 16.21 -16.20
N PRO A 24 -4.41 15.92 -17.40
CA PRO A 24 -5.76 15.39 -17.58
C PRO A 24 -5.97 14.10 -16.78
N ARG A 25 -7.13 14.01 -16.12
CA ARG A 25 -7.58 12.84 -15.35
C ARG A 25 -7.61 11.59 -16.22
N VAL A 26 -6.70 10.64 -15.96
CA VAL A 26 -6.83 9.27 -16.46
C VAL A 26 -7.88 8.56 -15.60
N PRO A 27 -8.99 8.05 -16.17
CA PRO A 27 -9.95 7.25 -15.43
C PRO A 27 -9.24 6.03 -14.82
N GLY A 28 -9.26 5.90 -13.49
CA GLY A 28 -8.60 4.78 -12.79
C GLY A 28 -7.15 5.02 -12.34
N ALA A 29 -6.62 6.23 -12.48
CA ALA A 29 -5.35 6.61 -11.85
C ALA A 29 -5.54 6.75 -10.33
N LEU A 30 -5.03 5.76 -9.60
CA LEU A 30 -5.07 5.74 -8.15
C LEU A 30 -4.06 6.74 -7.59
N ARG A 31 -4.48 7.59 -6.64
CA ARG A 31 -3.62 8.61 -6.04
C ARG A 31 -3.16 8.19 -4.64
N PRO A 32 -2.05 8.75 -4.12
CA PRO A 32 -1.60 8.49 -2.75
C PRO A 32 -2.70 8.73 -1.70
N GLY A 33 -3.54 9.75 -1.89
CA GLY A 33 -4.67 10.03 -1.01
C GLY A 33 -5.76 8.95 -1.01
N ASP A 34 -5.99 8.28 -2.14
CA ASP A 34 -6.97 7.19 -2.22
C ASP A 34 -6.44 5.94 -1.47
N CYS A 35 -5.14 5.64 -1.61
CA CYS A 35 -4.46 4.61 -0.82
C CYS A 35 -4.46 4.93 0.68
N TRP A 36 -4.25 6.20 1.05
CA TRP A 36 -4.29 6.63 2.45
C TRP A 36 -5.67 6.40 3.08
N ILE A 37 -6.76 6.71 2.36
CA ILE A 37 -8.12 6.41 2.84
C ILE A 37 -8.30 4.91 3.06
N LEU A 38 -7.88 4.08 2.09
CA LEU A 38 -7.97 2.63 2.20
C LEU A 38 -7.15 2.10 3.41
N GLU A 39 -5.95 2.62 3.62
CA GLU A 39 -5.11 2.30 4.78
C GLU A 39 -5.76 2.71 6.10
N ARG A 40 -6.40 3.89 6.17
CA ARG A 40 -7.17 4.32 7.35
C ARG A 40 -8.35 3.42 7.63
N VAL A 41 -9.06 2.97 6.60
CA VAL A 41 -10.20 2.04 6.76
C VAL A 41 -9.72 0.72 7.37
N TRP A 42 -8.63 0.13 6.86
CA TRP A 42 -8.07 -1.10 7.42
C TRP A 42 -7.64 -0.95 8.89
N LYS A 43 -7.01 0.18 9.24
CA LYS A 43 -6.64 0.47 10.62
C LYS A 43 -7.85 0.65 11.53
N LEU A 44 -8.87 1.35 11.07
CA LEU A 44 -10.12 1.49 11.82
C LEU A 44 -10.80 0.13 12.03
N LEU A 45 -10.79 -0.76 11.04
CA LEU A 45 -11.31 -2.12 11.19
C LEU A 45 -10.54 -2.91 12.26
N ALA A 46 -9.22 -2.75 12.34
CA ALA A 46 -8.41 -3.32 13.41
C ALA A 46 -8.78 -2.71 14.78
N ASP A 47 -8.87 -1.38 14.89
CA ASP A 47 -9.25 -0.74 16.17
C ASP A 47 -10.66 -1.17 16.65
N VAL A 48 -11.58 -1.43 15.72
CA VAL A 48 -12.93 -1.94 16.03
C VAL A 48 -12.89 -3.40 16.49
N GLU A 49 -11.98 -4.22 15.94
CA GLU A 49 -11.86 -5.62 16.32
C GLU A 49 -11.43 -5.77 17.77
N ASP A 50 -10.53 -4.90 18.25
CA ASP A 50 -10.03 -4.88 19.63
C ASP A 50 -11.12 -4.68 20.68
N LEU A 51 -12.26 -4.07 20.32
CA LEU A 51 -13.40 -3.93 21.24
C LEU A 51 -13.95 -5.28 21.71
N HIS A 52 -13.79 -6.35 20.93
CA HIS A 52 -14.22 -7.69 21.30
C HIS A 52 -13.41 -8.26 22.47
N LEU A 53 -12.21 -7.73 22.75
CA LEU A 53 -11.44 -8.10 23.94
C LEU A 53 -12.08 -7.63 25.24
N LEU A 54 -13.02 -6.69 25.18
CA LEU A 54 -13.78 -6.22 26.34
C LEU A 54 -15.00 -7.11 26.65
N MET A 55 -15.33 -8.05 25.75
CA MET A 55 -16.43 -8.98 25.98
C MET A 55 -15.99 -10.15 26.86
N ASP A 56 -16.85 -10.57 27.78
CA ASP A 56 -16.67 -11.82 28.50
C ASP A 56 -16.72 -13.02 27.52
N PRO A 57 -15.78 -13.99 27.60
CA PRO A 57 -15.78 -15.13 26.70
C PRO A 57 -17.05 -16.00 26.75
N ASP A 58 -17.71 -16.17 27.91
CA ASP A 58 -18.96 -16.94 28.02
C ASP A 58 -20.11 -16.19 27.34
N GLU A 59 -20.20 -14.88 27.52
CA GLU A 59 -21.17 -14.03 26.79
C GLU A 59 -20.95 -14.09 25.27
N PHE A 60 -19.70 -14.01 24.81
CA PHE A 60 -19.35 -14.12 23.40
C PHE A 60 -19.76 -15.48 22.81
N LEU A 61 -19.44 -16.59 23.49
CA LEU A 61 -19.77 -17.94 23.01
C LEU A 61 -21.27 -18.22 23.01
N ARG A 62 -22.01 -17.71 24.01
CA ARG A 62 -23.48 -17.75 24.02
C ARG A 62 -24.05 -16.98 22.83
N LEU A 63 -23.57 -15.76 22.57
CA LEU A 63 -24.00 -14.96 21.42
C LEU A 63 -23.70 -15.67 20.10
N LYS A 64 -22.49 -16.24 19.93
CA LYS A 64 -22.09 -17.06 18.77
C LYS A 64 -23.10 -18.19 18.52
N SER A 65 -23.52 -18.89 19.59
CA SER A 65 -24.49 -19.98 19.50
C SER A 65 -25.89 -19.52 19.10
N GLN A 66 -26.34 -18.37 19.64
CA GLN A 66 -27.67 -17.80 19.42
C GLN A 66 -27.83 -17.20 18.03
N LEU A 67 -26.78 -16.59 17.51
CA LEU A 67 -26.75 -16.04 16.15
C LEU A 67 -26.86 -17.12 15.06
N ALA A 68 -26.98 -18.41 15.43
CA ALA A 68 -27.05 -19.54 14.53
C ALA A 68 -26.03 -19.38 13.40
N VAL A 69 -24.79 -19.02 13.78
CA VAL A 69 -23.61 -18.91 12.92
C VAL A 69 -23.21 -20.33 12.50
N ARG A 70 -24.17 -21.09 11.95
CA ARG A 70 -23.92 -22.33 11.25
C ARG A 70 -22.95 -21.97 10.15
N ALA A 71 -21.78 -22.60 10.17
CA ALA A 71 -21.07 -22.90 8.95
C ALA A 71 -22.11 -23.28 7.90
N ALA A 72 -22.03 -22.71 6.69
CA ALA A 72 -22.86 -23.25 5.60
C ALA A 72 -22.59 -24.76 5.54
N PRO A 73 -23.57 -25.63 5.27
CA PRO A 73 -23.32 -27.06 5.16
C PRO A 73 -22.23 -27.26 4.09
N GLY A 74 -21.04 -27.73 4.50
CA GLY A 74 -19.83 -27.83 3.67
C GLY A 74 -18.78 -26.71 3.83
N SER A 75 -18.98 -25.72 4.70
CA SER A 75 -18.07 -24.59 4.96
C SER A 75 -17.79 -24.45 6.45
N GLU A 76 -17.20 -25.48 7.05
CA GLU A 76 -16.75 -25.47 8.45
C GLU A 76 -15.52 -24.58 8.68
N SER A 77 -14.92 -24.02 7.62
CA SER A 77 -13.62 -23.35 7.66
C SER A 77 -13.65 -21.82 7.53
N ALA A 78 -14.77 -21.19 7.18
CA ALA A 78 -14.80 -19.74 6.97
C ALA A 78 -14.96 -18.99 8.30
N SER A 79 -13.88 -18.35 8.74
CA SER A 79 -13.86 -17.58 9.99
C SER A 79 -14.82 -16.37 9.95
N PHE A 80 -15.32 -15.93 11.11
CA PHE A 80 -16.54 -15.11 11.24
C PHE A 80 -16.52 -13.76 10.49
N CYS A 81 -15.44 -12.99 10.61
CA CYS A 81 -15.31 -11.70 9.89
C CYS A 81 -15.14 -11.89 8.37
N PHE A 82 -14.88 -13.12 7.90
CA PHE A 82 -14.62 -13.44 6.50
C PHE A 82 -15.79 -14.07 5.77
N ARG A 83 -16.97 -14.13 6.41
CA ARG A 83 -18.24 -14.39 5.69
C ARG A 83 -18.70 -13.22 4.85
N SER A 84 -18.14 -12.03 5.08
CA SER A 84 -18.40 -10.86 4.24
C SER A 84 -17.68 -11.01 2.90
N THR A 85 -18.45 -11.37 1.87
CA THR A 85 -17.97 -11.40 0.47
C THR A 85 -17.41 -10.03 0.04
N ALA A 86 -17.95 -8.95 0.59
CA ALA A 86 -17.44 -7.60 0.39
C ALA A 86 -16.04 -7.42 1.00
N LEU A 87 -15.80 -7.87 2.24
CA LEU A 87 -14.50 -7.75 2.89
C LEU A 87 -13.44 -8.61 2.17
N LEU A 88 -13.81 -9.83 1.77
CA LEU A 88 -12.99 -10.71 0.93
C LEU A 88 -12.59 -10.03 -0.39
N HIS A 89 -13.56 -9.42 -1.07
CA HIS A 89 -13.32 -8.70 -2.31
C HIS A 89 -12.40 -7.49 -2.11
N VAL A 90 -12.60 -6.70 -1.05
CA VAL A 90 -11.76 -5.54 -0.73
C VAL A 90 -10.34 -5.96 -0.37
N ALA A 91 -10.18 -7.04 0.42
CA ALA A 91 -8.88 -7.64 0.73
C ALA A 91 -8.14 -8.09 -0.55
N SER A 92 -8.83 -8.80 -1.44
CA SER A 92 -8.29 -9.24 -2.73
C SER A 92 -7.91 -8.05 -3.63
N ALA A 93 -8.78 -7.05 -3.74
CA ALA A 93 -8.50 -5.83 -4.51
C ALA A 93 -7.31 -5.04 -3.95
N THR A 94 -7.11 -5.08 -2.63
CA THR A 94 -5.98 -4.47 -1.96
C THR A 94 -4.67 -5.18 -2.29
N ARG A 95 -4.66 -6.52 -2.28
CA ARG A 95 -3.52 -7.33 -2.74
C ARG A 95 -3.17 -7.04 -4.20
N ASP A 96 -4.18 -6.83 -5.04
CA ASP A 96 -4.02 -6.56 -6.48
C ASP A 96 -3.35 -5.21 -6.78
N LEU A 97 -3.16 -4.33 -5.80
CA LEU A 97 -2.35 -3.13 -5.96
C LEU A 97 -0.91 -3.45 -6.40
N LYS A 98 -0.37 -4.63 -6.07
CA LYS A 98 0.95 -5.10 -6.55
C LYS A 98 1.05 -5.15 -8.06
N LYS A 99 -0.04 -5.45 -8.76
CA LYS A 99 -0.09 -5.50 -10.24
C LYS A 99 0.12 -4.11 -10.86
N ARG A 100 -0.06 -3.03 -10.08
CA ARG A 100 0.14 -1.65 -10.55
C ARG A 100 1.58 -1.15 -10.40
N VAL A 101 2.43 -1.85 -9.64
CA VAL A 101 3.81 -1.41 -9.39
C VAL A 101 4.65 -1.27 -10.66
N PRO A 102 4.67 -2.23 -11.61
CA PRO A 102 5.41 -2.07 -12.86
C PRO A 102 4.97 -0.84 -13.65
N TRP A 103 3.66 -0.57 -13.69
CA TRP A 103 3.09 0.58 -14.37
C TRP A 103 3.51 1.91 -13.72
N VAL A 104 3.47 2.00 -12.39
CA VAL A 104 3.95 3.20 -11.65
C VAL A 104 5.43 3.47 -11.94
N LEU A 105 6.23 2.40 -12.04
CA LEU A 105 7.66 2.48 -12.35
C LEU A 105 7.98 2.65 -13.84
N GLY A 106 6.97 2.61 -14.73
CA GLY A 106 7.18 2.71 -16.18
C GLY A 106 7.93 1.53 -16.79
N VAL A 107 7.90 0.35 -16.15
CA VAL A 107 8.52 -0.87 -16.65
C VAL A 107 7.48 -1.87 -17.13
N GLU A 108 7.89 -2.71 -18.08
CA GLU A 108 7.07 -3.79 -18.62
C GLU A 108 6.65 -4.77 -17.51
N ALA A 109 5.39 -5.24 -17.58
CA ALA A 109 4.72 -5.92 -16.48
C ALA A 109 5.26 -7.34 -16.24
N ASP A 110 6.16 -7.48 -15.27
CA ASP A 110 6.31 -8.72 -14.52
C ASP A 110 5.53 -8.59 -13.19
N PRO A 111 4.32 -9.18 -13.08
CA PRO A 111 3.49 -9.09 -11.88
C PRO A 111 4.03 -9.88 -10.68
N SER A 112 5.02 -10.76 -10.89
CA SER A 112 5.70 -11.48 -9.80
C SER A 112 6.81 -10.66 -9.14
N GLY A 113 7.20 -9.55 -9.78
CA GLY A 113 8.35 -8.77 -9.38
C GLY A 113 9.64 -9.46 -9.81
N GLY A 114 10.51 -8.71 -10.48
CA GLY A 114 11.76 -9.22 -11.01
C GLY A 114 12.89 -8.21 -10.91
N PRO A 115 14.12 -8.58 -11.30
CA PRO A 115 15.29 -7.71 -11.23
C PRO A 115 15.08 -6.34 -11.91
N ARG A 116 14.29 -6.31 -13.00
CA ARG A 116 13.93 -5.07 -13.72
C ARG A 116 13.09 -4.10 -12.87
N VAL A 117 12.08 -4.63 -12.15
CA VAL A 117 11.21 -3.84 -11.27
C VAL A 117 12.02 -3.29 -10.09
N GLN A 118 12.90 -4.12 -9.53
CA GLN A 118 13.80 -3.73 -8.45
C GLN A 118 14.75 -2.61 -8.91
N GLU A 119 15.41 -2.76 -10.06
CA GLU A 119 16.34 -1.76 -10.59
C GLU A 119 15.63 -0.42 -10.88
N ALA A 120 14.43 -0.46 -11.46
CA ALA A 120 13.63 0.74 -11.70
C ALA A 120 13.21 1.43 -10.40
N ALA A 121 12.84 0.67 -9.36
CA ALA A 121 12.54 1.23 -8.05
C ALA A 121 13.80 1.88 -7.42
N MET A 122 14.97 1.25 -7.53
CA MET A 122 16.24 1.83 -7.06
C MET A 122 16.54 3.15 -7.77
N LYS A 123 16.38 3.21 -9.10
CA LYS A 123 16.56 4.43 -9.90
C LYS A 123 15.58 5.53 -9.50
N LEU A 124 14.30 5.21 -9.31
CA LEU A 124 13.28 6.16 -8.83
C LEU A 124 13.66 6.72 -7.44
N TYR A 125 14.09 5.85 -6.52
CA TYR A 125 14.47 6.26 -5.18
C TYR A 125 15.73 7.14 -5.16
N HIS A 126 16.67 6.94 -6.10
CA HIS A 126 17.89 7.72 -6.24
C HIS A 126 17.78 8.97 -7.13
N SER A 127 16.71 9.10 -7.92
CA SER A 127 16.57 10.18 -8.89
C SER A 127 16.72 11.55 -8.23
N ARG A 128 17.63 12.37 -8.73
CA ARG A 128 17.83 13.76 -8.26
C ARG A 128 16.62 14.65 -8.57
N ARG A 129 15.73 14.21 -9.46
CA ARG A 129 14.44 14.83 -9.80
C ARG A 129 13.25 14.14 -9.09
N ARG A 130 13.49 13.43 -7.99
CA ARG A 130 12.43 12.84 -7.17
C ARG A 130 11.46 13.95 -6.75
N GLY A 131 10.21 13.86 -7.19
CA GLY A 131 9.19 14.88 -6.92
C GLY A 131 8.93 15.87 -8.06
N GLU A 132 9.66 15.78 -9.18
CA GLU A 132 9.50 16.66 -10.35
C GLU A 132 9.15 15.89 -11.63
N GLY A 133 8.38 16.53 -12.52
CA GLY A 133 8.02 15.97 -13.81
C GLY A 133 7.22 14.66 -13.70
N GLU A 134 7.59 13.66 -14.50
CA GLU A 134 6.93 12.36 -14.53
C GLU A 134 7.13 11.55 -13.24
N GLU A 135 8.18 11.84 -12.46
CA GLU A 135 8.52 11.11 -11.23
C GLU A 135 7.81 11.66 -9.98
N ALA A 136 7.07 12.77 -10.12
CA ALA A 136 6.37 13.41 -9.02
C ALA A 136 5.31 12.48 -8.40
N GLY A 137 5.36 12.29 -7.08
CA GLY A 137 4.38 11.49 -6.33
C GLY A 137 4.45 9.96 -6.53
N LYS A 138 5.31 9.44 -7.43
CA LYS A 138 5.49 7.99 -7.62
C LYS A 138 5.94 7.29 -6.34
N VAL A 139 6.90 7.89 -5.63
CA VAL A 139 7.39 7.37 -4.34
C VAL A 139 6.27 7.33 -3.31
N ASP A 140 5.52 8.43 -3.17
CA ASP A 140 4.44 8.52 -2.19
C ASP A 140 3.35 7.48 -2.48
N LEU A 141 3.06 7.24 -3.75
CA LEU A 141 2.11 6.22 -4.18
C LEU A 141 2.61 4.80 -3.84
N LEU A 142 3.88 4.50 -4.12
CA LEU A 142 4.49 3.20 -3.79
C LEU A 142 4.59 2.99 -2.27
N GLN A 143 4.89 4.02 -1.48
CA GLN A 143 4.84 3.93 -0.02
C GLN A 143 3.41 3.73 0.47
N ALA A 144 2.42 4.38 -0.15
CA ALA A 144 1.02 4.18 0.20
C ALA A 144 0.54 2.75 -0.10
N PHE A 145 1.01 2.11 -1.18
CA PHE A 145 0.78 0.68 -1.44
C PHE A 145 1.30 -0.21 -0.31
N GLN A 146 2.55 0.00 0.11
CA GLN A 146 3.16 -0.77 1.20
C GLN A 146 2.45 -0.51 2.54
N ALA A 147 2.04 0.74 2.80
CA ALA A 147 1.29 1.08 4.02
C ALA A 147 -0.07 0.36 4.08
N VAL A 148 -0.77 0.28 2.95
CA VAL A 148 -2.01 -0.49 2.83
C VAL A 148 -1.76 -1.97 3.11
N GLU A 149 -0.74 -2.60 2.52
CA GLU A 149 -0.38 -4.00 2.82
C GLU A 149 -0.14 -4.22 4.32
N VAL A 150 0.63 -3.34 4.96
CA VAL A 150 0.92 -3.44 6.39
C VAL A 150 -0.36 -3.37 7.22
N ALA A 151 -1.26 -2.44 6.91
CA ALA A 151 -2.53 -2.30 7.63
C ALA A 151 -3.43 -3.55 7.47
N VAL A 152 -3.51 -4.09 6.25
CA VAL A 152 -4.25 -5.31 5.93
C VAL A 152 -3.69 -6.48 6.74
N ARG A 153 -2.37 -6.73 6.66
CA ARG A 153 -1.71 -7.82 7.39
C ARG A 153 -1.87 -7.68 8.90
N ALA A 154 -1.80 -6.46 9.43
CA ALA A 154 -1.99 -6.19 10.85
C ALA A 154 -3.40 -6.59 11.31
N PHE A 155 -4.44 -6.18 10.57
CA PHE A 155 -5.82 -6.59 10.83
C PHE A 155 -5.98 -8.13 10.83
N PHE A 156 -5.42 -8.83 9.84
CA PHE A 156 -5.52 -10.31 9.83
C PHE A 156 -4.80 -10.98 11.01
N PHE A 157 -3.63 -10.46 11.37
CA PHE A 157 -2.90 -10.96 12.53
C PHE A 157 -3.65 -10.69 13.83
N GLY A 158 -4.15 -9.46 14.02
CA GLY A 158 -4.97 -9.04 15.16
C GLY A 158 -6.20 -9.93 15.33
N TYR A 159 -6.97 -10.09 14.26
CA TYR A 159 -8.12 -11.01 14.23
C TYR A 159 -7.78 -12.43 14.70
N ARG A 160 -6.66 -13.01 14.24
CA ARG A 160 -6.25 -14.35 14.67
C ARG A 160 -5.97 -14.41 16.17
N GLN A 161 -5.33 -13.39 16.73
CA GLN A 161 -5.09 -13.30 18.17
C GLN A 161 -6.40 -13.10 18.94
N LEU A 162 -7.31 -12.28 18.42
CA LEU A 162 -8.63 -12.07 19.00
C LEU A 162 -9.41 -13.38 19.10
N VAL A 163 -9.47 -14.17 18.02
CA VAL A 163 -10.14 -15.50 18.04
C VAL A 163 -9.53 -16.39 19.13
N ALA A 164 -8.21 -16.40 19.28
CA ALA A 164 -7.54 -17.16 20.33
C ALA A 164 -7.91 -16.67 21.73
N ALA A 165 -8.02 -15.36 21.93
CA ALA A 165 -8.37 -14.76 23.21
C ALA A 165 -9.84 -15.02 23.61
N VAL A 166 -10.78 -14.92 22.67
CA VAL A 166 -12.22 -15.01 22.96
C VAL A 166 -12.80 -16.42 22.84
N MET A 167 -12.17 -17.29 22.05
CA MET A 167 -12.67 -18.65 21.76
C MET A 167 -11.68 -19.76 22.13
N GLY A 168 -10.47 -19.39 22.57
CA GLY A 168 -9.40 -20.33 22.88
C GLY A 168 -8.55 -20.69 21.67
N THR A 169 -7.33 -21.16 21.97
CA THR A 169 -6.33 -21.51 20.96
C THR A 169 -6.72 -22.70 20.10
N ALA A 170 -7.56 -23.62 20.61
CA ALA A 170 -8.08 -24.75 19.84
C ALA A 170 -8.91 -24.27 18.64
N GLU A 171 -9.85 -23.34 18.86
CA GLU A 171 -10.65 -22.72 17.79
C GLU A 171 -9.77 -21.85 16.88
N ALA A 172 -8.78 -21.14 17.43
CA ALA A 172 -7.82 -20.37 16.62
C ALA A 172 -6.86 -21.24 15.80
N SER A 173 -6.61 -22.48 16.23
CA SER A 173 -5.79 -23.49 15.53
C SER A 173 -6.59 -24.32 14.53
N GLY A 174 -7.92 -24.42 14.72
CA GLY A 174 -8.88 -24.91 13.73
C GLY A 174 -8.93 -24.03 12.48
N ASN A 175 -8.42 -22.80 12.56
CA ASN A 175 -7.92 -22.03 11.44
C ASN A 175 -6.63 -22.70 10.93
N ARG A 176 -6.81 -23.76 10.14
CA ARG A 176 -5.87 -24.74 9.55
C ARG A 176 -4.63 -24.19 8.81
N ALA A 177 -4.33 -22.90 8.91
CA ALA A 177 -3.32 -22.20 8.13
C ALA A 177 -1.88 -22.72 8.28
N LEU A 178 -1.52 -23.39 9.38
CA LEU A 178 -0.14 -23.81 9.61
C LEU A 178 0.15 -25.29 9.29
N PHE A 179 -0.86 -26.13 9.05
CA PHE A 179 -0.69 -27.58 8.88
C PHE A 179 -1.50 -28.18 7.72
N VAL A 180 -2.16 -27.34 6.92
CA VAL A 180 -2.98 -27.77 5.80
C VAL A 180 -2.39 -27.22 4.49
N PRO A 181 -2.33 -28.03 3.41
CA PRO A 181 -1.89 -27.55 2.11
C PRO A 181 -2.62 -26.26 1.74
N ALA A 182 -1.94 -25.31 1.10
CA ALA A 182 -2.49 -23.99 0.76
C ALA A 182 -3.83 -24.04 -0.01
N GLU A 183 -4.17 -25.18 -0.62
CA GLU A 183 -5.41 -25.42 -1.37
C GLU A 183 -6.64 -25.65 -0.48
N GLU A 184 -6.47 -26.03 0.79
CA GLU A 184 -7.56 -26.25 1.76
C GLU A 184 -7.65 -25.13 2.81
N MET A 185 -6.80 -24.11 2.70
CA MET A 185 -6.81 -22.96 3.59
C MET A 185 -7.93 -21.97 3.22
N ASP A 186 -8.46 -21.28 4.22
CA ASP A 186 -9.29 -20.10 3.97
C ASP A 186 -8.50 -19.09 3.11
N PRO A 187 -9.06 -18.56 2.00
CA PRO A 187 -8.34 -17.69 1.06
C PRO A 187 -7.66 -16.47 1.70
N LEU A 188 -8.17 -16.00 2.84
CA LEU A 188 -7.58 -14.87 3.58
C LEU A 188 -6.46 -15.32 4.52
N ALA A 189 -6.56 -16.50 5.12
CA ALA A 189 -5.43 -17.11 5.80
C ALA A 189 -4.27 -17.36 4.82
N GLN A 190 -4.57 -17.76 3.59
CA GLN A 190 -3.57 -17.90 2.53
C GLN A 190 -2.94 -16.55 2.21
N MET A 191 -3.75 -15.50 2.09
CA MET A 191 -3.29 -14.13 1.83
C MET A 191 -2.38 -13.56 2.93
N PHE A 192 -2.52 -14.01 4.19
CA PHE A 192 -1.63 -13.67 5.29
C PHE A 192 -0.29 -14.43 5.24
N LEU A 193 -0.31 -15.69 4.82
CA LEU A 193 0.90 -16.52 4.67
C LEU A 193 1.65 -16.27 3.38
N GLU A 194 1.06 -15.54 2.45
CA GLU A 194 1.73 -15.16 1.22
C GLU A 194 2.98 -14.32 1.51
N PRO A 195 4.06 -14.53 0.72
CA PRO A 195 5.22 -13.64 0.71
C PRO A 195 4.80 -12.16 0.59
N PRO A 196 5.66 -11.22 1.02
CA PRO A 196 5.41 -9.78 0.88
C PRO A 196 4.85 -9.44 -0.51
N TYR A 197 3.84 -8.56 -0.58
CA TYR A 197 3.18 -8.24 -1.84
C TYR A 197 4.09 -7.46 -2.78
N TYR A 198 5.14 -6.83 -2.25
CA TYR A 198 6.05 -5.95 -3.00
C TYR A 198 7.54 -6.36 -2.86
N PRO A 199 7.92 -7.61 -3.19
CA PRO A 199 9.27 -8.11 -2.91
C PRO A 199 10.36 -7.32 -3.64
N SER A 200 10.10 -6.84 -4.86
CA SER A 200 11.05 -6.02 -5.62
C SER A 200 11.25 -4.61 -5.01
N LEU A 201 10.23 -4.03 -4.39
CA LEU A 201 10.35 -2.74 -3.71
C LEU A 201 11.16 -2.89 -2.43
N ASP A 202 10.97 -3.99 -1.70
CA ASP A 202 11.71 -4.30 -0.48
C ASP A 202 13.17 -4.62 -0.79
N ALA A 203 13.41 -5.45 -1.82
CA ALA A 203 14.76 -5.70 -2.32
C ALA A 203 15.45 -4.40 -2.74
N ALA A 204 14.76 -3.52 -3.46
CA ALA A 204 15.32 -2.22 -3.86
C ALA A 204 15.78 -1.41 -2.64
N LYS A 205 15.01 -1.38 -1.54
CA LYS A 205 15.38 -0.70 -0.30
C LYS A 205 16.64 -1.29 0.34
N THR A 206 16.78 -2.61 0.35
CA THR A 206 17.98 -3.30 0.89
C THR A 206 19.25 -2.84 0.20
N PHE A 207 19.23 -2.72 -1.13
CA PHE A 207 20.40 -2.35 -1.92
C PHE A 207 20.56 -0.84 -2.13
N LEU A 208 19.70 0.00 -1.54
CA LEU A 208 19.84 1.45 -1.69
C LEU A 208 21.20 1.89 -1.21
N ALA A 209 21.61 1.53 0.01
CA ALA A 209 22.86 1.93 0.64
C ALA A 209 24.09 1.65 -0.25
N ASP A 210 24.19 0.43 -0.78
CA ASP A 210 25.29 0.03 -1.66
C ASP A 210 25.30 0.80 -2.98
N TYR A 211 24.10 1.09 -3.50
CA TYR A 211 23.94 1.89 -4.70
C TYR A 211 24.44 3.33 -4.52
N TRP A 212 24.29 3.95 -3.32
CA TRP A 212 24.86 5.27 -3.02
C TRP A 212 26.38 5.27 -3.18
N VAL A 213 27.04 4.27 -2.58
CA VAL A 213 28.50 4.13 -2.58
C VAL A 213 29.01 3.92 -4.00
N GLN A 214 28.35 3.05 -4.77
CA GLN A 214 28.75 2.74 -6.14
C GLN A 214 28.59 3.94 -7.07
N LEU A 215 27.51 4.72 -6.94
CA LEU A 215 27.27 5.90 -7.77
C LEU A 215 28.24 7.05 -7.41
N GLN A 216 28.57 7.20 -6.13
CA GLN A 216 29.56 8.16 -5.66
C GLN A 216 30.96 7.81 -6.20
N GLN A 217 31.36 6.54 -6.16
CA GLN A 217 32.62 6.07 -6.74
C GLN A 217 32.68 6.28 -8.25
N MET A 218 31.60 6.03 -8.99
CA MET A 218 31.53 6.32 -10.43
C MET A 218 31.59 7.83 -10.73
N ALA A 219 30.94 8.66 -9.92
CA ALA A 219 30.98 10.12 -10.07
C ALA A 219 32.39 10.66 -9.80
N GLU A 220 33.07 10.19 -8.76
CA GLU A 220 34.45 10.54 -8.40
C GLU A 220 35.45 10.05 -9.46
N ALA A 221 35.27 8.86 -10.03
CA ALA A 221 36.10 8.34 -11.11
C ALA A 221 35.88 9.08 -12.45
N SER A 222 34.71 9.70 -12.64
CA SER A 222 34.38 10.48 -13.84
C SER A 222 34.81 11.96 -13.76
N ALA A 223 35.27 12.42 -12.59
CA ALA A 223 35.75 13.78 -12.44
C ALA A 223 37.12 13.94 -13.15
N PRO A 224 37.26 14.89 -14.10
CA PRO A 224 38.51 15.06 -14.82
C PRO A 224 39.61 15.44 -13.84
N SER A 225 40.70 14.68 -13.85
CA SER A 225 41.94 14.96 -13.14
C SER A 225 42.47 16.34 -13.57
N ARG A 226 42.10 17.38 -12.82
CA ARG A 226 42.80 18.66 -12.84
C ARG A 226 44.13 18.45 -12.13
N GLN A 227 45.12 17.95 -12.85
CA GLN A 227 46.52 18.12 -12.48
C GLN A 227 47.13 19.14 -13.42
N SER A 228 47.58 20.23 -12.80
CA SER A 228 48.31 21.37 -13.36
C SER A 228 49.78 21.02 -13.58
#